data_AF-A0A8S9V3P2-F1
#
_entry.id   AF-A0A8S9V3P2-F1
#
_cell.length_a   1.000
_cell.length_b   1.000
_cell.length_c   1.000
_cell.angle_alpha   90.00
_cell.angle_beta   90.00
_cell.angle_gamma   90.00
#
_symmetry.space_group_name_H-M   'P 1'
#
loop_
_entity.id
_entity.type
_entity.pdbx_description
1 polymer ?
#
loop_
_entity_poly.entity_id
_entity_poly.type
_entity_poly.pdbx_seq_one_letter_code
_entity_poly.pdbx_strand_id
1 'polypeptide(L)'
;MLNTLRKNYVDKALVEMLVAAKKDPTTNTIATNLELLLLTRWLDEKKQPLSIAHWLSSDKSGQMMDHYSRLFKARLSNDNKP
;
A
#
# COMPACT_ATOMS: atom_id res chain seq x y z
N MET A 1 -13.24 5.87 3.85
CA MET A 1 -12.07 6.79 3.82
C MET A 1 -11.17 6.53 2.61
N LEU A 2 -10.55 5.34 2.48
CA LEU A 2 -9.64 5.04 1.36
C LEU A 2 -10.24 5.33 -0.02
N ASN A 3 -11.48 4.88 -0.29
CA ASN A 3 -12.12 5.11 -1.59
C ASN A 3 -12.28 6.59 -1.92
N THR A 4 -12.59 7.43 -0.93
CA THR A 4 -12.69 8.88 -1.12
C THR A 4 -11.33 9.47 -1.47
N LEU A 5 -10.26 9.04 -0.78
CA LEU A 5 -8.91 9.51 -1.08
C LEU A 5 -8.47 9.11 -2.50
N ARG A 6 -8.67 7.85 -2.90
CA ARG A 6 -8.31 7.37 -4.25
C ARG A 6 -9.14 7.97 -5.38
N LYS A 7 -10.33 8.51 -5.09
CA LYS A 7 -11.12 9.28 -6.07
C LYS A 7 -10.54 10.67 -6.32
N ASN A 8 -9.81 11.24 -5.36
CA ASN A 8 -9.31 12.61 -5.43
C ASN A 8 -7.79 12.70 -5.63
N TYR A 9 -7.06 11.62 -5.35
CA TYR A 9 -5.61 11.56 -5.46
C TYR A 9 -5.18 10.34 -6.26
N VAL A 10 -4.22 10.52 -7.16
CA VAL A 10 -3.55 9.41 -7.84
C VAL A 10 -2.78 8.56 -6.82
N ASP A 11 -2.64 7.26 -7.08
CA ASP A 11 -2.06 6.30 -6.13
C ASP A 11 -0.64 6.70 -5.66
N LYS A 12 0.18 7.32 -6.53
CA LYS A 12 1.50 7.88 -6.14
C LYS A 12 1.39 8.99 -5.09
N ALA A 13 0.49 9.95 -5.29
CA ALA A 13 0.30 11.06 -4.35
C ALA A 13 -0.26 10.56 -3.01
N LEU A 14 -1.15 9.57 -3.05
CA LEU A 14 -1.67 8.93 -1.84
C LEU A 14 -0.57 8.23 -1.04
N VAL A 15 0.34 7.52 -1.71
CA VAL A 15 1.52 6.92 -1.07
C VAL A 15 2.38 7.98 -0.38
N GLU A 16 2.69 9.08 -1.06
CA GLU A 16 3.48 10.18 -0.50
C GLU A 16 2.84 10.77 0.77
N MET A 17 1.52 10.97 0.76
CA MET A 17 0.77 11.43 1.93
C MET A 17 0.86 10.45 3.10
N LEU A 18 0.69 9.15 2.84
CA LEU A 18 0.77 8.12 3.88
C LEU A 18 2.17 8.00 4.46
N VAL A 19 3.21 8.05 3.62
CA VAL A 19 4.61 8.07 4.07
C VAL A 19 4.90 9.27 4.96
N ALA A 20 4.37 10.45 4.62
CA ALA A 20 4.52 11.64 5.44
C ALA A 20 3.76 11.52 6.78
N ALA A 21 2.50 11.10 6.75
CA ALA A 21 1.67 10.94 7.94
C ALA A 21 2.22 9.87 8.90
N LYS A 22 2.83 8.79 8.39
CA LYS A 22 3.49 7.79 9.24
C LYS A 22 4.66 8.35 10.06
N LYS A 23 5.24 9.49 9.70
CA LYS A 23 6.33 10.12 10.47
C LYS A 23 5.83 10.96 11.63
N ASP A 24 4.57 11.36 11.61
CA ASP A 24 3.95 12.12 12.69
C ASP A 24 3.30 11.15 13.69
N PRO A 25 3.72 11.13 14.96
CA PRO A 25 3.16 10.23 15.98
C PRO A 25 1.64 10.34 16.15
N THR A 26 1.06 11.52 15.93
CA THR A 26 -0.38 11.76 16.09
C THR A 26 -1.21 11.16 14.96
N THR A 27 -0.62 10.98 13.77
CA THR A 27 -1.32 10.42 12.60
C THR A 27 -0.80 9.04 12.18
N ASN A 28 0.27 8.55 12.81
CA ASN A 28 0.92 7.29 12.49
C ASN A 28 -0.03 6.08 12.46
N THR A 29 -0.88 5.94 13.48
CA THR A 29 -1.83 4.82 13.58
C THR A 29 -2.84 4.83 12.42
N ILE A 30 -3.39 6.01 12.10
CA ILE A 30 -4.37 6.15 11.02
C ILE A 30 -3.70 5.91 9.67
N ALA A 31 -2.50 6.45 9.46
CA ALA A 31 -1.74 6.27 8.22
C ALA A 31 -1.35 4.81 7.99
N THR A 32 -0.95 4.09 9.04
CA THR A 32 -0.62 2.66 8.96
C THR A 32 -1.84 1.81 8.60
N ASN A 33 -3.01 2.12 9.17
CA ASN A 33 -4.26 1.44 8.80
C ASN A 33 -4.66 1.72 7.35
N LEU A 34 -4.52 2.97 6.89
CA LEU A 34 -4.80 3.34 5.50
C LEU A 34 -3.82 2.72 4.50
N GLU A 35 -2.54 2.61 4.86
CA GLU A 35 -1.56 1.85 4.08
C GLU A 35 -2.03 0.40 3.91
N LEU A 36 -2.36 -0.29 5.00
CA LEU A 36 -2.80 -1.69 4.91
C LEU A 36 -4.02 -1.83 3.99
N LEU A 37 -5.02 -0.96 4.14
CA LEU A 37 -6.20 -0.95 3.26
C LEU A 37 -5.83 -0.71 1.79
N LEU A 38 -4.88 0.20 1.50
CA LEU A 38 -4.41 0.48 0.15
C LEU A 38 -3.71 -0.74 -0.45
N LEU A 39 -2.81 -1.39 0.32
CA LEU A 39 -2.09 -2.58 -0.12
C LEU A 39 -3.05 -3.76 -0.38
N THR A 40 -3.99 -4.02 0.54
CA THR A 40 -5.02 -5.05 0.34
C THR A 40 -5.85 -4.76 -0.90
N ARG A 41 -6.22 -3.49 -1.12
CA ARG A 41 -6.98 -3.10 -2.31
C ARG A 41 -6.22 -3.35 -3.60
N TRP A 42 -4.92 -3.09 -3.65
CA TRP A 42 -4.10 -3.42 -4.82
C TRP A 42 -3.98 -4.93 -5.07
N LEU A 43 -3.97 -5.76 -4.02
CA LEU A 43 -4.04 -7.22 -4.17
C LEU A 43 -5.36 -7.66 -4.80
N ASP A 44 -6.48 -7.08 -4.35
CA ASP A 44 -7.80 -7.40 -4.90
C ASP A 44 -7.94 -6.91 -6.35
N GLU A 45 -7.27 -5.80 -6.69
CA GLU A 45 -7.10 -5.30 -8.06
C GLU A 45 -6.04 -6.07 -8.87
N LYS A 46 -5.46 -7.14 -8.30
CA LYS A 46 -4.45 -8.03 -8.92
C LYS A 46 -3.21 -7.28 -9.45
N LYS A 47 -2.84 -6.18 -8.80
CA LYS A 47 -1.67 -5.38 -9.20
C LYS A 47 -0.40 -6.20 -9.00
N GLN A 48 0.47 -6.18 -10.00
CA GLN A 48 1.76 -6.86 -9.90
C GLN A 48 2.76 -5.99 -9.12
N PRO A 49 3.71 -6.59 -8.37
CA PRO A 49 4.74 -5.84 -7.64
C PRO A 49 5.47 -4.80 -8.51
N LEU A 50 5.77 -5.15 -9.77
CA LEU A 50 6.41 -4.24 -10.73
C LEU A 50 5.54 -3.02 -11.05
N SER A 51 4.21 -3.17 -11.12
CA SER A 51 3.30 -2.06 -11.42
C SER A 51 3.23 -1.06 -10.27
N ILE A 52 3.19 -1.55 -9.02
CA ILE A 52 3.09 -0.67 -7.85
C ILE A 52 4.44 -0.05 -7.47
N ALA A 53 5.57 -0.63 -7.90
CA ALA A 53 6.91 -0.10 -7.62
C ALA A 53 7.07 1.35 -8.10
N HIS A 54 6.43 1.70 -9.22
CA HIS A 54 6.43 3.07 -9.72
C HIS A 54 5.79 4.06 -8.71
N TRP A 55 4.70 3.66 -8.05
CA TRP A 55 3.99 4.48 -7.08
C TRP A 55 4.69 4.54 -5.72
N LEU A 56 5.44 3.50 -5.38
CA LEU A 56 6.18 3.39 -4.12
C LEU A 56 7.57 4.02 -4.17
N SER A 57 7.98 4.62 -5.29
CA SER A 57 9.30 5.24 -5.44
C SER A 57 9.59 6.37 -4.44
N SER A 58 8.56 6.97 -3.85
CA SER A 58 8.68 8.00 -2.82
C SER A 58 8.88 7.44 -1.40
N ASP A 59 8.60 6.15 -1.16
CA ASP A 59 8.94 5.46 0.08
C ASP A 59 10.41 5.00 0.07
N LYS A 60 11.31 5.90 0.47
CA LYS A 60 12.75 5.60 0.55
C LYS A 60 13.10 4.46 1.50
N SER A 61 12.22 4.13 2.44
CA SER A 61 12.46 3.04 3.40
C SER A 61 12.24 1.66 2.79
N GLY A 62 11.52 1.57 1.67
CA GLY A 62 11.11 0.31 1.07
C GLY A 62 10.06 -0.47 1.86
N GLN A 63 9.64 0.02 3.04
CA GLN A 63 8.76 -0.71 3.94
C GLN A 63 7.42 -1.05 3.31
N MET A 64 6.82 -0.13 2.55
CA MET A 64 5.54 -0.37 1.87
C MET A 64 5.68 -1.45 0.80
N MET A 65 6.80 -1.48 0.07
CA MET A 65 7.06 -2.52 -0.93
C MET A 65 7.29 -3.88 -0.28
N ASP A 66 8.04 -3.92 0.82
CA ASP A 66 8.25 -5.15 1.59
C ASP A 66 6.94 -5.69 2.14
N HIS A 67 6.08 -4.80 2.66
CA HIS A 67 4.77 -5.15 3.16
C HIS A 67 3.89 -5.74 2.05
N TYR A 68 3.83 -5.07 0.88
CA TYR A 68 3.06 -5.59 -0.25
C TYR A 68 3.60 -6.93 -0.74
N SER A 69 4.92 -7.08 -0.85
CA SER A 69 5.56 -8.32 -1.30
C SER A 69 5.23 -9.50 -0.40
N ARG A 70 5.17 -9.28 0.93
CA ARG A 70 4.72 -10.32 1.88
C ARG A 70 3.26 -10.70 1.66
N LEU A 71 2.37 -9.71 1.55
CA LEU A 71 0.94 -9.97 1.33
C LEU A 71 0.67 -10.65 -0.02
N PHE A 72 1.36 -10.23 -1.08
CA PHE A 72 1.26 -10.80 -2.41
C PHE A 72 1.70 -12.26 -2.44
N LYS A 73 2.86 -12.59 -1.84
CA LYS A 73 3.31 -13.97 -1.67
C LYS A 73 2.31 -14.81 -0.88
N ALA A 74 1.80 -14.29 0.24
CA ALA A 74 0.81 -14.98 1.05
C ALA A 74 -0.49 -15.28 0.29
N ARG A 75 -0.99 -14.33 -0.53
CA ARG A 75 -2.16 -14.53 -1.38
C ARG A 75 -1.92 -15.65 -2.39
N LEU A 76 -0.79 -15.63 -3.08
CA LEU A 76 -0.43 -16.68 -4.04
C LEU A 76 -0.33 -18.08 -3.39
N SER A 77 0.23 -18.17 -2.18
CA SER A 77 0.29 -19.43 -1.44
C SER A 77 -1.10 -19.94 -1.03
N ASN A 78 -2.03 -19.05 -0.70
CA ASN A 78 -3.40 -19.42 -0.35
C ASN A 78 -4.21 -19.85 -1.58
N ASP A 79 -4.01 -19.19 -2.72
CA ASP A 79 -4.68 -19.52 -3.98
C ASP A 79 -4.20 -20.87 -4.57
N ASN A 80 -3.00 -21.32 -4.20
CA ASN A 80 -2.41 -22.60 -4.62
C ASN A 80 -2.65 -23.76 -3.64
N LYS A 81 -3.49 -23.57 -2.62
CA LYS A 81 -3.86 -24.65 -1.69
C LYS A 81 -4.95 -25.53 -2.35
N PRO A 82 -4.79 -26.87 -2.39
CA PRO A 82 -5.79 -27.77 -2.97
C PRO A 82 -7.11 -27.75 -2.19
#